data_AF-A0A920RIN6-F1
#
_entry.id   AF-A0A920RIN6-F1
#
_cell.length_a   1.000
_cell.length_b   1.000
_cell.length_c   1.000
_cell.angle_alpha   90.00
_cell.angle_beta   90.00
_cell.angle_gamma   90.00
#
_symmetry.space_group_name_H-M   'P 1'
#
loop_
_entity.id
_entity.type
_entity.pdbx_description
1 polymer ?
#
loop_
_entity_poly.entity_id
_entity_poly.type
_entity_poly.pdbx_seq_one_letter_code
_entity_poly.pdbx_strand_id
1 'polypeptide(L)'
;MRQVFGNDTSEAWKKLAPRILTVTKGWSEAYGLFLEEEALMVLSYTTSPAYHRHVEKTERYRAAAFSEGHYAQIEVAAKVAHSPHQALADQFLAFMLSPGFQNIIPTTNWMYPATRSPPLSQTAFDSLVSPKATCCSMRAWLPASEKYGYASGWTLSRTEPV
;
A
#
# COMPACT_ATOMS: atom_id res chain seq x y z
N MET A 1 7.89 -4.24 -9.61
CA MET A 1 8.15 -4.52 -11.05
C MET A 1 9.60 -4.27 -11.43
N ARG A 2 10.09 -3.02 -11.58
CA ARG A 2 11.50 -2.77 -11.99
C ARG A 2 12.56 -3.45 -11.14
N GLN A 3 12.40 -3.47 -9.82
CA GLN A 3 13.38 -4.13 -8.97
C GLN A 3 13.40 -5.66 -9.12
N VAL A 4 12.26 -6.26 -9.46
CA VAL A 4 12.11 -7.71 -9.63
C VAL A 4 12.50 -8.14 -11.05
N PHE A 5 12.10 -7.36 -12.06
CA PHE A 5 12.23 -7.70 -13.48
C PHE A 5 13.28 -6.87 -14.23
N GLY A 6 13.89 -5.85 -13.61
CA GLY A 6 14.90 -5.00 -14.25
C GLY A 6 14.41 -4.39 -15.56
N ASN A 7 15.19 -4.61 -16.62
CA ASN A 7 14.89 -4.16 -17.98
C ASN A 7 13.70 -4.91 -18.61
N ASP A 8 13.33 -6.09 -18.10
CA ASP A 8 12.23 -6.91 -18.62
C ASP A 8 10.86 -6.50 -18.06
N THR A 9 10.79 -5.33 -17.41
CA THR A 9 9.55 -4.80 -16.81
C THR A 9 8.40 -4.69 -17.81
N SER A 10 8.68 -4.28 -19.05
CA SER A 10 7.66 -4.17 -20.11
C SER A 10 7.02 -5.53 -20.42
N GLU A 11 7.86 -6.55 -20.60
CA GLU A 11 7.40 -7.92 -20.88
C GLU A 11 6.67 -8.54 -19.69
N ALA A 12 7.10 -8.24 -18.46
CA ALA A 12 6.38 -8.65 -17.26
C ALA A 12 4.96 -8.04 -17.21
N TRP A 13 4.81 -6.78 -17.60
CA TRP A 13 3.49 -6.14 -17.69
C TRP A 13 2.62 -6.73 -18.78
N LYS A 14 3.16 -6.99 -19.97
CA LYS A 14 2.43 -7.67 -21.05
C LYS A 14 1.93 -9.05 -20.64
N LYS A 15 2.75 -9.82 -19.89
CA LYS A 15 2.36 -11.12 -19.34
C LYS A 15 1.28 -11.02 -18.26
N LEU A 16 1.26 -9.93 -17.49
CA LEU A 16 0.27 -9.71 -16.43
C LEU A 16 -1.05 -9.15 -16.98
N ALA A 17 -1.00 -8.30 -18.00
CA ALA A 17 -2.14 -7.60 -18.60
C ALA A 17 -3.37 -8.49 -18.88
N PRO A 18 -3.26 -9.67 -19.51
CA PRO A 18 -4.43 -10.51 -19.78
C PRO A 18 -5.08 -11.12 -18.51
N ARG A 19 -4.44 -10.99 -17.35
CA ARG A 19 -4.95 -11.45 -16.04
C ARG A 19 -5.52 -10.32 -15.19
N ILE A 20 -5.50 -9.08 -15.68
CA ILE A 20 -6.05 -7.90 -14.99
C ILE A 20 -7.49 -7.73 -15.45
N LEU A 21 -8.44 -7.93 -14.54
CA LEU A 21 -9.86 -7.67 -14.83
C LEU A 21 -10.11 -6.19 -15.14
N THR A 22 -9.64 -5.31 -14.26
CA THR A 22 -9.81 -3.86 -14.39
C THR A 22 -8.74 -3.10 -13.59
N VAL A 23 -8.64 -1.80 -13.87
CA VAL A 23 -7.85 -0.85 -13.07
C VAL A 23 -8.77 0.28 -12.65
N THR A 24 -9.05 0.35 -11.35
CA THR A 24 -9.91 1.37 -10.75
C THR A 24 -9.14 2.65 -10.47
N LYS A 25 -9.86 3.74 -10.18
CA LYS A 25 -9.22 5.02 -9.81
C LYS A 25 -8.72 5.06 -8.38
N GLY A 26 -9.30 4.22 -7.51
CA GLY A 26 -8.98 4.20 -6.08
C GLY A 26 -9.01 2.79 -5.51
N TRP A 27 -8.31 2.64 -4.38
CA TRP A 27 -8.22 1.36 -3.68
C TRP A 27 -9.59 0.85 -3.21
N SER A 28 -10.46 1.73 -2.67
CA SER A 28 -11.77 1.33 -2.16
C SER A 28 -12.65 0.67 -3.22
N GLU A 29 -12.62 1.19 -4.45
CA GLU A 29 -13.36 0.61 -5.59
C GLU A 29 -12.80 -0.77 -5.96
N ALA A 30 -11.47 -0.92 -6.04
CA ALA A 30 -10.84 -2.21 -6.34
C ALA A 30 -11.11 -3.26 -5.26
N TYR A 31 -11.08 -2.84 -3.99
CA TYR A 31 -11.33 -3.73 -2.86
C TYR A 31 -12.80 -4.16 -2.82
N GLY A 32 -13.74 -3.26 -3.13
CA GLY A 32 -15.16 -3.58 -3.26
C GLY A 32 -15.42 -4.70 -4.25
N LEU A 33 -14.89 -4.58 -5.48
CA LEU A 33 -14.99 -5.62 -6.51
C LEU A 33 -14.44 -6.98 -6.04
N PHE A 34 -13.32 -6.96 -5.30
CA PHE A 34 -12.76 -8.18 -4.72
C PHE A 34 -13.66 -8.82 -3.66
N LEU A 35 -14.32 -8.01 -2.81
CA LEU A 35 -15.26 -8.51 -1.81
C LEU A 35 -16.56 -9.03 -2.43
N GLU A 36 -16.96 -8.48 -3.57
CA GLU A 36 -18.08 -8.95 -4.40
C GLU A 36 -17.73 -10.18 -5.26
N GLU A 37 -16.52 -10.73 -5.09
CA GLU A 37 -16.02 -11.92 -5.80
C GLU A 37 -15.80 -11.73 -7.31
N GLU A 38 -15.80 -10.49 -7.81
CA GLU A 38 -15.53 -10.15 -9.22
C GLU A 38 -14.09 -10.48 -9.62
N ALA A 39 -13.15 -10.40 -8.66
CA ALA A 39 -11.76 -10.76 -8.86
C ALA A 39 -11.25 -11.68 -7.75
N LEU A 40 -10.39 -12.65 -8.10
CA LEU A 40 -9.78 -13.58 -7.14
C LEU A 40 -8.65 -12.94 -6.32
N MET A 41 -8.07 -11.84 -6.80
CA MET A 41 -6.95 -11.14 -6.18
C MET A 41 -7.08 -9.63 -6.41
N VAL A 42 -6.58 -8.85 -5.45
CA VAL A 42 -6.51 -7.40 -5.51
C VAL A 42 -5.15 -6.91 -5.01
N LEU A 43 -4.66 -5.82 -5.60
CA LEU A 43 -3.49 -5.11 -5.05
C LEU A 43 -3.90 -4.40 -3.76
N SER A 44 -3.37 -4.86 -2.63
CA SER A 44 -3.67 -4.32 -1.31
C SER A 44 -2.49 -4.57 -0.35
N TYR A 45 -2.71 -4.37 0.94
CA TYR A 45 -1.67 -4.38 1.97
C TYR A 45 -1.62 -5.71 2.71
N THR A 46 -0.44 -6.04 3.26
CA THR A 46 -0.25 -7.23 4.10
C THR A 46 -1.08 -7.20 5.38
N THR A 47 -1.51 -6.01 5.81
CA THR A 47 -2.35 -5.76 6.99
C THR A 47 -3.85 -5.84 6.72
N SER A 48 -4.30 -5.83 5.47
CA SER A 48 -5.73 -5.89 5.12
C SER A 48 -6.48 -7.09 5.74
N PRO A 49 -5.89 -8.30 5.83
CA PRO A 49 -6.51 -9.42 6.53
C PRO A 49 -6.85 -9.15 8.01
N ALA A 50 -6.18 -8.19 8.67
CA ALA A 50 -6.47 -7.85 10.06
C ALA A 50 -7.89 -7.27 10.22
N TYR A 51 -8.37 -6.49 9.24
CA TYR A 51 -9.74 -5.97 9.23
C TYR A 51 -10.75 -7.12 9.29
N HIS A 52 -10.65 -8.07 8.35
CA HIS A 52 -11.60 -9.17 8.25
C HIS A 52 -11.58 -10.09 9.47
N ARG A 53 -10.40 -10.31 10.09
CA ARG A 53 -10.31 -11.10 11.31
C ARG A 53 -10.86 -10.36 12.53
N HIS A 54 -10.57 -9.07 12.64
CA HIS A 54 -10.98 -8.26 13.78
C HIS A 54 -12.47 -7.91 13.74
N VAL A 55 -12.96 -7.46 12.59
CA VAL A 55 -14.32 -6.94 12.39
C VAL A 55 -15.28 -8.05 11.95
N GLU A 56 -14.95 -8.77 10.88
CA GLU A 56 -15.84 -9.77 10.27
C GLU A 56 -15.67 -11.19 10.84
N LYS A 57 -14.70 -11.39 11.73
CA LYS A 57 -14.39 -12.68 12.36
C LYS A 57 -14.14 -13.81 11.36
N THR A 58 -13.52 -13.50 10.23
CA THR A 58 -13.21 -14.48 9.16
C THR A 58 -11.73 -14.54 8.83
N GLU A 59 -11.25 -15.76 8.51
CA GLU A 59 -9.89 -16.01 8.02
C GLU A 59 -9.82 -16.25 6.50
N ARG A 60 -10.93 -16.02 5.79
CA ARG A 60 -11.02 -16.22 4.33
C ARG A 60 -9.94 -15.42 3.58
N TYR A 61 -9.67 -14.21 4.02
CA TYR A 61 -8.80 -13.27 3.33
C TYR A 61 -7.35 -13.39 3.82
N ARG A 62 -6.42 -13.51 2.88
CA ARG A 62 -4.98 -13.64 3.16
C ARG A 62 -4.17 -12.80 2.18
N ALA A 63 -3.02 -12.31 2.65
CA ALA A 63 -2.03 -11.68 1.80
C ALA A 63 -1.09 -12.75 1.23
N ALA A 64 -0.84 -12.74 -0.07
CA ALA A 64 0.14 -13.63 -0.70
C ALA A 64 1.56 -13.20 -0.32
N ALA A 65 2.38 -14.11 0.21
CA ALA A 65 3.77 -13.83 0.55
C ALA A 65 4.68 -14.05 -0.67
N PHE A 66 5.26 -12.98 -1.21
CA PHE A 66 6.18 -13.08 -2.35
C PHE A 66 7.62 -13.28 -1.90
N SER A 67 8.33 -14.20 -2.58
CA SER A 67 9.73 -14.54 -2.28
C SER A 67 10.69 -13.36 -2.42
N GLU A 68 10.39 -12.46 -3.34
CA GLU A 68 11.15 -11.25 -3.67
C GLU A 68 10.96 -10.13 -2.63
N GLY A 69 10.03 -10.32 -1.68
CA GLY A 69 9.65 -9.34 -0.68
C GLY A 69 8.48 -8.47 -1.11
N HIS A 70 8.16 -7.50 -0.26
CA HIS A 70 7.05 -6.57 -0.46
C HIS A 70 7.57 -5.13 -0.49
N TYR A 71 6.90 -4.30 -1.28
CA TYR A 71 7.21 -2.87 -1.36
C TYR A 71 6.61 -2.14 -0.15
N ALA A 72 7.42 -1.38 0.58
CA ALA A 72 6.94 -0.59 1.71
C ALA A 72 6.29 0.72 1.25
N GLN A 73 5.11 1.04 1.80
CA GLN A 73 4.51 2.36 1.68
C GLN A 73 4.59 3.07 3.04
N ILE A 74 5.06 4.30 3.01
CA ILE A 74 5.08 5.19 4.18
C ILE A 74 4.19 6.38 3.83
N GLU A 75 3.05 6.48 4.51
CA GLU A 75 2.16 7.63 4.39
C GLU A 75 2.74 8.80 5.20
N VAL A 76 2.77 9.98 4.58
CA VAL A 76 3.37 11.18 5.18
C VAL A 76 2.36 12.31 5.20
N ALA A 77 2.49 13.18 6.20
CA ALA A 77 1.79 14.46 6.26
C ALA A 77 2.83 15.59 6.27
N ALA A 78 2.48 16.70 5.63
CA ALA A 78 3.36 17.87 5.53
C ALA A 78 2.54 19.16 5.66
N LYS A 79 3.18 20.18 6.22
CA LYS A 79 2.63 21.53 6.29
C LYS A 79 2.74 22.21 4.93
N VAL A 80 1.65 22.84 4.48
CA VAL A 80 1.65 23.66 3.26
C VAL A 80 2.40 24.97 3.53
N ALA A 81 3.40 25.28 2.71
CA ALA A 81 4.30 26.41 2.91
C ALA A 81 3.59 27.77 3.06
N HIS A 82 2.47 27.97 2.35
CA HIS A 82 1.71 29.22 2.35
C HIS A 82 0.40 29.16 3.14
N SER A 83 0.22 28.15 4.02
CA SER A 83 -0.97 28.09 4.87
C SER A 83 -1.04 29.33 5.77
N PRO A 84 -2.21 29.98 5.92
CA PRO A 84 -2.40 31.08 6.86
C PRO A 84 -2.41 30.60 8.33
N HIS A 85 -2.40 29.28 8.57
CA HIS A 85 -2.46 28.66 9.89
C HIS A 85 -1.20 27.84 10.20
N GLN A 86 -0.01 28.42 10.01
CA GLN A 86 1.28 27.74 10.20
C GLN A 86 1.41 27.08 11.59
N ALA A 87 1.12 27.84 12.66
CA ALA A 87 1.24 27.35 14.03
C ALA A 87 0.28 26.19 14.33
N LEU A 88 -0.95 26.23 13.80
CA LEU A 88 -1.91 25.15 13.97
C LEU A 88 -1.48 23.90 13.21
N ALA A 89 -0.92 24.06 12.01
CA ALA A 89 -0.38 22.93 11.25
C ALA A 89 0.78 22.25 11.99
N ASP A 90 1.67 23.02 12.64
CA ASP A 90 2.75 22.44 13.46
C ASP A 90 2.19 21.66 14.66
N GLN A 91 1.18 22.20 15.35
CA GLN A 91 0.49 21.49 16.44
C GLN A 91 -0.19 20.21 15.96
N PHE A 92 -0.83 20.25 14.80
CA PHE A 92 -1.50 19.08 14.21
C PHE A 92 -0.49 17.98 13.84
N LEU A 93 0.63 18.32 13.20
CA LEU A 93 1.68 17.35 12.87
C LEU A 93 2.31 16.74 14.14
N ALA A 94 2.48 17.52 15.20
CA ALA A 94 2.91 17.00 16.49
C ALA A 94 1.86 16.06 17.12
N PHE A 95 0.58 16.42 17.04
CA PHE A 95 -0.53 15.58 17.50
C PHE A 95 -0.60 14.24 16.75
N MET A 96 -0.35 14.22 15.43
CA MET A 96 -0.32 12.99 14.64
C MET A 96 0.71 11.98 15.14
N LEU A 97 1.81 12.43 15.78
CA LEU A 97 2.83 11.56 16.36
C LEU A 97 2.57 11.20 17.82
N SER A 98 1.52 11.75 18.43
CA SER A 98 1.15 11.44 19.80
C SER A 98 0.63 9.99 19.92
N PRO A 99 0.74 9.36 21.11
CA PRO A 99 0.16 8.04 21.35
C PRO A 99 -1.34 7.98 21.05
N GLY A 100 -2.11 9.03 21.35
CA GLY A 100 -3.56 9.05 21.11
C GLY A 100 -3.93 8.86 19.63
N PHE A 101 -3.18 9.50 18.74
CA PHE A 101 -3.38 9.33 17.29
C PHE A 101 -2.83 7.98 16.81
N GLN A 102 -1.60 7.63 17.22
CA GLN A 102 -0.90 6.44 16.70
C GLN A 102 -1.55 5.13 17.15
N ASN A 103 -2.13 5.09 18.35
CA ASN A 103 -2.73 3.86 18.90
C ASN A 103 -4.01 3.42 18.18
N ILE A 104 -4.71 4.32 17.47
CA ILE A 104 -5.96 3.99 16.77
C ILE A 104 -5.73 3.53 15.32
N ILE A 105 -4.62 3.94 14.70
CA ILE A 105 -4.25 3.64 13.30
C ILE A 105 -4.41 2.15 12.93
N PRO A 106 -3.98 1.17 13.75
CA PRO A 106 -4.10 -0.24 13.42
C PRO A 106 -5.53 -0.72 13.19
N THR A 107 -6.51 -0.06 13.79
CA THR A 107 -7.93 -0.46 13.76
C THR A 107 -8.83 0.52 12.99
N THR A 108 -8.31 1.67 12.58
CA THR A 108 -9.03 2.66 11.78
C THR A 108 -8.51 2.73 10.35
N ASN A 109 -7.19 2.70 10.17
CA ASN A 109 -6.53 2.74 8.87
C ASN A 109 -5.97 1.38 8.45
N TRP A 110 -5.97 0.37 9.34
CA TRP A 110 -5.44 -0.97 9.08
C TRP A 110 -3.98 -0.98 8.62
N MET A 111 -3.17 -0.11 9.23
CA MET A 111 -1.73 0.05 8.93
C MET A 111 -0.91 -0.01 10.22
N TYR A 112 0.40 -0.22 10.09
CA TYR A 112 1.31 -0.12 11.23
C TYR A 112 1.48 1.35 11.68
N PRO A 113 1.58 1.61 12.99
CA PRO A 113 1.86 2.96 13.49
C PRO A 113 3.29 3.39 13.14
N ALA A 114 3.48 4.70 12.96
CA ALA A 114 4.78 5.31 12.66
C ALA A 114 5.66 5.48 13.91
N THR A 115 5.06 5.52 15.10
CA THR A 115 5.79 5.57 16.37
C THR A 115 5.72 4.22 17.09
N ARG A 116 6.63 4.04 18.07
CA ARG A 116 6.57 2.88 18.98
C ARG A 116 5.28 2.97 19.79
N SER A 117 4.27 2.27 19.34
CA SER A 117 3.04 2.05 20.08
C SER A 117 3.23 0.84 21.01
N PRO A 118 2.46 0.72 22.12
CA PRO A 118 2.37 -0.54 22.84
C PRO A 118 2.08 -1.68 21.86
N PRO A 119 2.52 -2.91 22.17
CA PRO A 119 2.31 -4.05 21.27
C PRO A 119 0.85 -4.08 20.84
N LEU A 120 0.63 -4.14 19.52
CA LEU A 120 -0.71 -4.18 18.94
C LEU A 120 -1.46 -5.30 19.66
N SER A 121 -2.39 -4.94 20.55
CA SER A 121 -2.95 -5.86 21.54
C SER A 121 -3.91 -6.89 20.95
N GLN A 122 -3.81 -7.16 19.65
CA GLN A 122 -4.84 -7.81 18.88
C GLN A 122 -4.20 -8.90 18.05
N THR A 123 -4.57 -10.13 18.41
CA THR A 123 -4.40 -11.39 17.69
C THR A 123 -4.57 -11.28 16.15
N ALA A 124 -5.32 -10.28 15.69
CA ALA A 124 -5.49 -9.94 14.28
C ALA A 124 -4.18 -9.66 13.51
N PHE A 125 -3.12 -9.18 14.18
CA PHE A 125 -1.83 -8.86 13.54
C PHE A 125 -0.79 -9.98 13.63
N ASP A 126 -0.94 -10.94 14.56
CA ASP A 126 0.08 -11.95 14.88
C ASP A 126 0.36 -12.95 13.75
N SER A 127 -0.60 -13.11 12.84
CA SER A 127 -0.55 -14.09 11.74
C SER A 127 -0.55 -13.44 10.36
N LEU A 128 -0.18 -12.16 10.31
CA LEU A 128 0.04 -11.46 9.06
C LEU A 128 1.38 -11.85 8.44
N VAL A 129 1.45 -11.73 7.12
CA VAL A 129 2.70 -11.93 6.39
C VAL A 129 3.70 -10.87 6.85
N SER A 130 4.80 -11.30 7.46
CA SER A 130 5.99 -10.48 7.65
C SER A 130 6.90 -10.67 6.44
N PRO A 131 7.07 -9.64 5.58
CA PRO A 131 7.94 -9.75 4.42
C PRO A 131 9.37 -10.13 4.82
N LYS A 132 9.97 -11.12 4.15
CA LYS A 132 11.38 -11.53 4.38
C LYS A 132 12.37 -10.40 4.09
N ALA A 133 11.99 -9.53 3.16
CA ALA A 133 12.63 -8.26 2.90
C ALA A 133 11.54 -7.18 2.83
N THR A 134 11.62 -6.19 3.72
CA THR A 134 10.93 -4.91 3.53
C THR A 134 11.75 -4.14 2.52
N CYS A 135 11.48 -4.40 1.25
CA CYS A 135 12.26 -3.79 0.20
C CYS A 135 11.87 -2.31 0.08
N CYS A 136 12.90 -1.47 -0.11
CA CYS A 136 12.84 -0.01 -0.27
C CYS A 136 12.77 0.77 1.05
N SER A 137 13.90 0.91 1.74
CA SER A 137 14.14 2.18 2.45
C SER A 137 14.11 3.31 1.42
N MET A 138 13.73 4.52 1.82
CA MET A 138 13.66 5.72 0.97
C MET A 138 14.99 6.15 0.31
N ARG A 139 15.97 5.26 0.10
CA ARG A 139 17.15 5.48 -0.73
C ARG A 139 16.85 5.33 -2.21
N ALA A 140 15.89 6.12 -2.67
CA ALA A 140 15.83 6.73 -3.99
C ALA A 140 14.51 7.48 -4.04
N TRP A 141 14.52 8.78 -3.76
CA TRP A 141 13.58 9.64 -4.43
C TRP A 141 13.85 9.47 -5.93
N LEU A 142 13.11 8.59 -6.59
CA LEU A 142 13.14 8.53 -8.04
C LEU A 142 12.76 9.93 -8.53
N PRO A 143 13.59 10.56 -9.37
CA PRO A 143 13.25 11.83 -10.00
C PRO A 143 11.84 11.75 -10.59
N ALA A 144 11.09 12.85 -10.54
CA ALA A 144 9.73 12.88 -11.09
C ALA A 144 9.71 12.39 -12.56
N SER A 145 10.75 12.73 -13.33
CA SER A 145 10.94 12.26 -14.71
C SER A 145 10.98 10.73 -14.84
N GLU A 146 11.65 10.03 -13.93
CA GLU A 146 11.67 8.56 -13.94
C GLU A 146 10.29 7.99 -13.59
N LYS A 147 9.57 8.59 -12.63
CA LYS A 147 8.20 8.18 -12.28
C LYS A 147 7.25 8.32 -13.47
N TYR A 148 7.33 9.45 -14.18
CA TYR A 148 6.55 9.67 -15.40
C TYR A 148 6.92 8.68 -16.51
N GLY A 149 8.20 8.39 -16.70
CA GLY A 149 8.66 7.37 -17.65
C GLY A 149 8.04 5.99 -17.39
N TYR A 150 7.94 5.57 -16.12
CA TYR A 150 7.33 4.29 -15.77
C TYR A 150 5.81 4.27 -15.96
N ALA A 151 5.11 5.35 -15.58
CA ALA A 151 3.67 5.45 -15.78
C ALA A 151 3.31 5.40 -17.28
N SER A 152 4.07 6.11 -18.11
CA SER A 152 3.92 6.08 -19.57
C SER A 152 4.22 4.69 -20.14
N GLY A 153 5.33 4.05 -19.74
CA GLY A 153 5.68 2.71 -20.21
C GLY A 153 4.63 1.66 -19.84
N TRP A 154 4.06 1.73 -18.64
CA TRP A 154 2.96 0.87 -18.23
C TRP A 154 1.68 1.10 -19.05
N THR A 155 1.37 2.36 -19.35
CA THR A 155 0.19 2.71 -20.16
C THR A 155 0.35 2.15 -21.59
N LEU A 156 1.53 2.35 -22.19
CA LEU A 156 1.85 1.85 -23.53
C LEU A 156 1.81 0.32 -23.62
N SER A 157 2.29 -0.39 -22.59
CA SER A 157 2.25 -1.86 -22.55
C SER A 157 0.84 -2.46 -22.56
N ARG A 158 -0.21 -1.64 -22.38
CA ARG A 158 -1.62 -2.05 -22.40
C ARG A 158 -2.39 -1.56 -23.63
N THR A 159 -1.79 -0.71 -24.47
CA THR A 159 -2.44 -0.13 -25.65
C THR A 159 -1.93 -0.67 -26.98
N GLU A 160 -0.86 -1.48 -27.00
CA GLU A 160 -0.46 -2.17 -28.23
C GLU A 160 -1.45 -3.31 -28.53
N PRO A 161 -2.11 -3.33 -29.70
CA PRO A 161 -2.93 -4.45 -30.11
C PRO A 161 -2.02 -5.67 -30.37
N VAL A 162 -2.51 -6.84 -29.97
CA VAL A 162 -1.96 -8.14 -30.39
C VAL A 162 -2.20 -8.33 -31.89
#